data_AF-A0A2U8I9M7-F1
#
_entry.id   AF-A0A2U8I9M7-F1
#
_cell.length_a   1.000
_cell.length_b   1.000
_cell.length_c   1.000
_cell.angle_alpha   90.00
_cell.angle_beta   90.00
_cell.angle_gamma   90.00
#
_symmetry.space_group_name_H-M   'P 1'
#
loop_
_entity.id
_entity.type
_entity.pdbx_description
1 polymer ?
#
loop_
_entity_poly.entity_id
_entity_poly.type
_entity_poly.pdbx_seq_one_letter_code
_entity_poly.pdbx_strand_id
1 'polypeptide(L)' 'MKQVKHNQPSRLPKGIATKNPIPMRLSDDERGSLEALAAKDSRSISSMARLVCLRGMAAIQADKLGEVWGM' A
#
# COMPACT_ATOMS: atom_id res chain seq x y z
N MET A 1 -42.84 12.50 14.88
CA MET A 1 -41.79 11.47 14.91
C MET A 1 -40.49 12.11 14.43
N LYS A 2 -39.43 12.15 15.25
CA LYS A 2 -38.11 12.69 14.86
C LYS A 2 -37.26 11.54 14.29
N GLN A 3 -36.85 11.64 13.02
CA GLN A 3 -35.95 10.67 12.41
C GLN A 3 -34.57 10.72 13.10
N VAL A 4 -34.08 9.54 13.50
CA VAL A 4 -32.74 9.36 14.05
C VAL A 4 -31.73 9.42 12.89
N LYS A 5 -30.83 10.41 12.93
CA LYS A 5 -29.70 10.49 11.98
C LYS A 5 -28.71 9.38 12.32
N HIS A 6 -28.74 8.29 11.55
CA HIS A 6 -27.67 7.29 11.58
C HIS A 6 -26.41 7.88 10.94
N ASN A 7 -25.51 8.39 11.78
CA ASN A 7 -24.16 8.78 11.36
C ASN A 7 -23.42 7.48 10.98
N GLN A 8 -23.33 7.18 9.69
CA GLN A 8 -22.67 5.96 9.21
C GLN A 8 -21.20 5.98 9.68
N PRO A 9 -20.74 4.98 10.46
CA PRO A 9 -19.36 4.92 10.87
C PRO A 9 -18.47 4.78 9.63
N SER A 10 -17.44 5.64 9.54
CA SER A 10 -16.49 5.63 8.43
C SER A 10 -15.93 4.22 8.23
N ARG A 11 -16.02 3.73 6.99
CA ARG A 11 -15.46 2.43 6.56
C ARG A 11 -13.94 2.49 6.35
N LEU A 12 -13.32 3.64 6.54
CA LEU A 12 -11.87 3.76 6.41
C LEU A 12 -11.21 3.15 7.66
N PRO A 13 -10.28 2.20 7.48
CA PRO A 13 -9.50 1.67 8.60
C PRO A 13 -8.81 2.83 9.33
N LYS A 14 -9.13 3.00 10.61
CA LYS A 14 -8.47 3.98 11.47
C LYS A 14 -6.97 3.69 11.45
N GLY A 15 -6.17 4.59 10.86
CA GLY A 15 -4.71 4.48 10.80
C GLY A 15 -4.09 4.22 9.42
N ILE A 16 -4.86 3.87 8.38
CA ILE A 16 -4.32 3.76 7.01
C ILE A 16 -4.43 5.08 6.24
N ALA A 17 -5.48 5.86 6.52
CA ALA A 17 -5.63 7.22 6.01
C ALA A 17 -4.73 8.17 6.81
N THR A 18 -3.41 8.10 6.56
CA THR A 18 -2.54 9.22 6.90
C THR A 18 -3.05 10.44 6.13
N LYS A 19 -3.16 11.59 6.81
CA LYS A 19 -3.74 12.81 6.21
C LYS A 19 -3.10 13.20 4.88
N ASN A 20 -1.84 12.80 4.65
CA ASN A 20 -1.05 13.11 3.47
C ASN A 20 -0.42 11.84 2.87
N PRO A 21 -1.08 11.16 1.91
CA PRO A 21 -0.47 10.05 1.20
C PRO A 21 0.76 10.51 0.39
N ILE A 22 1.83 9.73 0.39
CA ILE A 22 3.01 9.98 -0.46
C ILE A 22 2.71 9.43 -1.86
N PRO A 23 2.66 10.27 -2.90
CA PRO A 23 2.48 9.79 -4.27
C PRO A 23 3.74 9.04 -4.74
N MET A 24 3.55 7.88 -5.35
CA MET A 24 4.61 7.12 -6.01
C MET A 24 4.56 7.40 -7.51
N ARG A 25 5.69 7.83 -8.07
CA ARG A 25 5.85 7.98 -9.53
C ARG A 25 6.18 6.62 -10.12
N LEU A 26 5.40 6.22 -11.13
CA LEU A 26 5.61 5.01 -11.90
C LEU A 26 5.66 5.40 -13.38
N SER A 27 6.52 4.74 -14.15
CA SER A 27 6.41 4.73 -15.61
C SER A 27 5.17 3.96 -16.06
N ASP A 28 4.82 4.08 -17.34
CA ASP A 28 3.68 3.35 -17.91
C ASP A 28 3.87 1.83 -17.81
N ASP A 29 5.09 1.35 -18.03
CA ASP A 29 5.44 -0.07 -17.93
C ASP A 29 5.37 -0.60 -16.48
N GLU A 30 5.89 0.18 -15.53
CA GLU A 30 5.82 -0.15 -14.09
C GLU A 30 4.37 -0.21 -13.62
N ARG A 31 3.55 0.75 -14.08
CA ARG A 31 2.13 0.80 -13.78
C ARG A 31 1.39 -0.39 -14.38
N GLY A 32 1.64 -0.72 -15.65
CA GLY A 32 1.01 -1.88 -16.31
C GLY A 32 1.35 -3.19 -15.61
N SER A 33 2.60 -3.35 -15.17
CA SER A 33 3.03 -4.50 -14.39
C SER A 33 2.30 -4.60 -13.04
N LEU A 34 2.13 -3.47 -12.36
CA LEU A 34 1.41 -3.40 -11.09
C LEU A 34 -0.09 -3.71 -11.25
N GLU A 35 -0.71 -3.23 -12.33
CA GLU A 35 -2.11 -3.51 -12.68
C GLU A 35 -2.34 -5.00 -12.96
N ALA A 36 -1.44 -5.64 -13.72
CA ALA A 36 -1.50 -7.07 -13.98
C ALA A 36 -1.38 -7.91 -12.69
N LEU A 37 -0.47 -7.53 -11.78
CA LEU A 37 -0.34 -8.19 -10.47
C LEU A 37 -1.60 -8.01 -9.61
N ALA A 38 -2.15 -6.78 -9.57
CA ALA A 38 -3.35 -6.49 -8.81
C ALA A 38 -4.56 -7.29 -9.33
N ALA A 39 -4.71 -7.39 -10.65
CA ALA A 39 -5.76 -8.18 -11.29
C ALA A 39 -5.62 -9.68 -10.96
N LYS A 40 -4.40 -10.22 -11.03
CA LYS A 40 -4.11 -11.63 -10.70
C LYS A 40 -4.51 -11.99 -9.27
N ASP A 41 -4.25 -11.09 -8.33
CA ASP A 41 -4.51 -11.32 -6.90
C ASP A 41 -5.91 -10.84 -6.45
N SER A 42 -6.75 -10.36 -7.38
CA SER A 42 -8.07 -9.79 -7.09
C SER A 42 -8.03 -8.66 -6.05
N ARG A 43 -7.04 -7.76 -6.17
CA ARG A 43 -6.85 -6.60 -5.29
C ARG A 43 -6.93 -5.29 -6.06
N SER A 44 -7.16 -4.19 -5.33
CA SER A 44 -7.00 -2.86 -5.91
C SER A 44 -5.52 -2.55 -6.19
N ILE A 45 -5.27 -1.72 -7.19
CA ILE A 45 -3.92 -1.25 -7.55
C ILE A 45 -3.24 -0.60 -6.35
N SER A 46 -3.94 0.24 -5.59
CA SER A 46 -3.39 0.89 -4.38
C SER A 46 -3.02 -0.11 -3.29
N SER A 47 -3.80 -1.19 -3.13
CA SER A 47 -3.47 -2.27 -2.19
C SER A 47 -2.21 -3.01 -2.63
N MET A 48 -2.13 -3.33 -3.93
CA MET A 48 -0.95 -3.99 -4.51
C MET A 48 0.30 -3.11 -4.41
N ALA A 49 0.19 -1.81 -4.73
CA ALA A 49 1.26 -0.82 -4.59
C ALA A 49 1.85 -0.83 -3.17
N ARG A 50 0.97 -0.87 -2.15
CA ARG A 50 1.39 -0.94 -0.76
C ARG A 50 2.13 -2.24 -0.44
N LEU A 51 1.65 -3.38 -0.94
CA LEU A 51 2.32 -4.67 -0.73
C LEU A 51 3.73 -4.69 -1.35
N VAL A 52 3.84 -4.22 -2.60
CA VAL A 52 5.13 -4.12 -3.30
C VAL A 52 6.09 -3.21 -2.53
N CYS A 53 5.62 -2.04 -2.09
CA CYS A 53 6.42 -1.11 -1.28
C CYS A 53 6.93 -1.75 0.01
N LEU A 54 6.05 -2.39 0.79
CA LEU A 54 6.43 -3.05 2.04
C LEU A 54 7.45 -4.18 1.82
N ARG A 55 7.28 -4.95 0.73
CA ARG A 55 8.22 -6.02 0.38
C ARG A 55 9.59 -5.47 -0.03
N GLY A 56 9.61 -4.38 -0.81
CA GLY A 56 10.85 -3.69 -1.16
C GLY A 56 11.58 -3.11 0.06
N MET A 57 10.84 -2.49 0.98
CA MET A 57 11.42 -1.99 2.25
C MET A 57 12.02 -3.11 3.10
N ALA A 58 11.38 -4.28 3.16
CA ALA A 58 11.91 -5.42 3.89
C ALA A 58 13.20 -5.95 3.26
N ALA A 59 13.26 -6.05 1.93
CA ALA A 59 14.47 -6.46 1.20
C ALA A 59 15.64 -5.50 1.44
N ILE A 60 15.41 -4.19 1.30
CA ILE A 60 16.44 -3.16 1.54
C ILE A 60 16.98 -3.22 2.97
N GLN A 61 16.11 -3.49 3.96
CA GLN A 61 16.54 -3.64 5.36
C GLN A 61 17.37 -4.92 5.56
N ALA A 62 16.96 -6.03 4.93
CA ALA A 62 17.71 -7.28 4.99
C ALA A 62 19.10 -7.15 4.36
N ASP A 63 19.21 -6.49 3.21
CA ASP A 63 20.50 -6.25 2.54
C ASP A 63 21.45 -5.45 3.43
N LYS A 64 20.93 -4.38 4.05
CA LYS A 64 21.71 -3.56 5.00
C LYS A 64 22.13 -4.32 6.27
N LEU A 65 21.32 -5.25 6.75
CA LEU A 65 21.67 -6.10 7.90
C LEU A 65 22.69 -7.18 7.52
N GLY A 66 22.63 -7.68 6.29
CA GLY A 66 23.63 -8.61 5.72
C GLY A 66 25.01 -7.98 5.57
N GLU A 67 25.10 -6.70 5.23
CA GLU A 67 26.37 -5.95 5.18
C GLU A 67 26.98 -5.70 6.57
N VAL A 68 26.18 -5.66 7.62
CA VAL A 68 26.64 -5.34 9.00
C VAL A 68 27.22 -6.57 9.72
N TRP A 69 26.89 -7.78 9.29
CA TRP A 69 27.36 -9.03 9.91
C TRP A 69 28.30 -9.85 9.00
N GLY A 70 28.72 -9.26 7.88
CA GLY A 70 29.72 -9.81 6.96
C GLY A 70 31.11 -9.19 7.17
N MET A 71 31.68 -9.38 8.36
CA MET A 71 33.11 -9.22 8.69
C MET A 71 33.47 -10.18 9.82
#